data_AF-A0A2P6QQB3-F1
#
_entry.id   AF-A0A2P6QQB3-F1
#
_cell.length_a   1.000
_cell.length_b   1.000
_cell.length_c   1.000
_cell.angle_alpha   90.00
_cell.angle_beta   90.00
_cell.angle_gamma   90.00
#
_symmetry.space_group_name_H-M   'P 1'
#
loop_
_entity.id
_entity.type
_entity.pdbx_description
1 polymer ?
#
loop_
_entity_poly.entity_id
_entity_poly.type
_entity_poly.pdbx_seq_one_letter_code
_entity_poly.pdbx_strand_id
1 'polypeptide(L)'
;MALEAEYSAFKEKVRRTVYLDHLSPHQVTETVVRKAISQFGTVKNVQFIPNYLATKNIPVSALMEMENPRQANAIVSEISHRPFMVGGMPWPLRAREAKLEMFEDRPAKPGRKIEFRWVETKDPDFEVANKFKQLAKDHALDVDIALNQQLEDEEKLAERQQVALKVNHEKYEMIYGVITDGTALSHSSCR
;
A
#
# COMPACT_ATOMS: atom_id res chain seq x y z
N MET A 1 -27.47 11.34 20.90
CA MET A 1 -26.21 11.50 21.66
C MET A 1 -25.26 10.31 21.47
N ALA A 2 -25.72 9.05 21.60
CA ALA A 2 -24.87 7.87 21.40
C ALA A 2 -24.24 7.77 19.99
N LEU A 3 -25.03 7.97 18.92
CA LEU A 3 -24.56 7.93 17.53
C LEU A 3 -23.49 9.01 17.21
N GLU A 4 -23.62 10.20 17.83
CA GLU A 4 -22.65 11.28 17.64
C GLU A 4 -21.32 10.95 18.35
N ALA A 5 -21.40 10.40 19.55
CA ALA A 5 -20.24 9.96 20.31
C ALA A 5 -19.49 8.82 19.60
N GLU A 6 -20.22 7.84 19.07
CA GLU A 6 -19.67 6.73 18.28
C GLU A 6 -18.99 7.23 17.00
N TYR A 7 -19.64 8.13 16.25
CA TYR A 7 -19.06 8.72 15.05
C TYR A 7 -17.83 9.58 15.35
N SER A 8 -17.80 10.29 16.48
CA SER A 8 -16.63 11.03 16.93
C SER A 8 -15.47 10.11 17.32
N ALA A 9 -15.74 9.03 18.06
CA ALA A 9 -14.73 8.03 18.41
C ALA A 9 -14.15 7.36 17.16
N PHE A 10 -14.99 7.09 16.15
CA PHE A 10 -14.56 6.57 14.86
C PHE A 10 -13.64 7.55 14.12
N LYS A 11 -13.92 8.85 14.12
CA LYS A 11 -13.01 9.86 13.53
C LYS A 11 -11.64 9.86 14.19
N GLU A 12 -11.59 9.73 15.51
CA GLU A 12 -10.31 9.64 16.24
C GLU A 12 -9.57 8.33 15.91
N LYS A 13 -10.29 7.21 15.75
CA LYS A 13 -9.71 5.95 15.22
C LYS A 13 -9.11 6.17 13.83
N VAL A 14 -9.82 6.83 12.91
CA VAL A 14 -9.31 7.10 11.55
C VAL A 14 -8.05 7.96 11.57
N ARG A 15 -8.00 9.01 12.41
CA ARG A 15 -6.83 9.89 12.56
C ARG A 15 -5.57 9.18 13.05
N ARG A 16 -5.72 8.11 13.84
CA ARG A 16 -4.60 7.29 14.30
C ARG A 16 -4.33 6.06 13.41
N THR A 17 -5.06 5.92 12.30
CA THR A 17 -4.90 4.79 11.38
C THR A 17 -4.13 5.21 10.13
N VAL A 18 -3.20 4.35 9.72
CA VAL A 18 -2.42 4.48 8.50
C VAL A 18 -2.94 3.47 7.47
N TYR A 19 -3.13 3.92 6.23
CA TYR A 19 -3.35 3.07 5.08
C TYR A 19 -2.00 2.67 4.49
N LEU A 20 -1.72 1.37 4.46
CA LEU A 20 -0.56 0.76 3.85
C LEU A 20 -0.96 0.15 2.52
N ASP A 21 -0.20 0.47 1.48
CA ASP A 21 -0.43 0.07 0.10
C ASP A 21 0.84 -0.54 -0.49
N HIS A 22 0.70 -1.32 -1.57
CA HIS A 22 1.78 -2.08 -2.20
C HIS A 22 2.43 -3.11 -1.25
N LEU A 23 1.62 -3.81 -0.44
CA LEU A 23 2.11 -4.93 0.35
C LEU A 23 2.44 -6.11 -0.57
N SER A 24 3.56 -6.81 -0.29
CA SER A 24 3.93 -7.97 -1.09
C SER A 24 2.90 -9.11 -0.93
N PRO A 25 2.38 -9.65 -2.05
CA PRO A 25 1.31 -10.64 -2.04
C PRO A 25 1.69 -12.01 -1.43
N HIS A 26 2.98 -12.33 -1.33
CA HIS A 26 3.43 -13.68 -0.98
C HIS A 26 4.06 -13.81 0.42
N GLN A 27 4.52 -12.71 1.01
CA GLN A 27 5.41 -12.76 2.19
C GLN A 27 4.90 -11.93 3.38
N VAL A 28 3.79 -11.19 3.21
CA VAL A 28 3.32 -10.25 4.22
C VAL A 28 2.20 -10.86 5.05
N THR A 29 2.52 -11.22 6.28
CA THR A 29 1.54 -11.59 7.31
C THR A 29 1.33 -10.43 8.28
N GLU A 30 0.22 -10.48 9.04
CA GLU A 30 -0.08 -9.47 10.06
C GLU A 30 1.09 -9.28 11.04
N THR A 31 1.72 -10.38 11.45
CA THR A 31 2.84 -10.36 12.40
C THR A 31 4.09 -9.70 11.81
N VAL A 32 4.34 -9.88 10.51
CA VAL A 32 5.44 -9.24 9.80
C VAL A 32 5.21 -7.74 9.69
N VAL A 33 4.01 -7.30 9.25
CA VAL A 33 3.66 -5.88 9.16
C VAL A 33 3.76 -5.22 10.54
N ARG A 34 3.17 -5.85 11.55
CA ARG A 34 3.18 -5.36 12.92
C ARG A 34 4.62 -5.19 13.41
N LYS A 35 5.47 -6.20 13.28
CA LYS A 35 6.88 -6.11 13.71
C LYS A 35 7.66 -5.04 12.95
N ALA A 36 7.48 -4.94 11.64
CA ALA A 36 8.17 -3.96 10.81
C ALA A 36 7.81 -2.52 11.22
N ILE A 37 6.53 -2.25 11.52
CA ILE A 37 6.09 -0.91 11.89
C ILE A 37 6.27 -0.62 13.38
N SER A 38 6.32 -1.63 14.26
CA SER A 38 6.51 -1.43 15.70
C SER A 38 7.77 -0.61 16.05
N GLN A 39 8.74 -0.49 15.14
CA GLN A 39 9.89 0.40 15.31
C GLN A 39 9.51 1.91 15.36
N PHE A 40 8.35 2.28 14.83
CA PHE A 40 7.83 3.66 14.82
C PHE A 40 6.83 3.95 15.95
N GLY A 41 6.39 2.93 16.69
CA GLY A 41 5.46 3.07 17.80
C GLY A 41 4.61 1.84 18.07
N THR A 42 3.70 1.96 19.03
CA THR A 42 2.81 0.87 19.45
C THR A 42 1.68 0.66 18.43
N VAL A 43 1.67 -0.49 17.76
CA VAL A 43 0.60 -0.90 16.84
C VAL A 43 -0.52 -1.59 17.63
N LYS A 44 -1.73 -1.04 17.59
CA LYS A 44 -2.91 -1.62 18.23
C LYS A 44 -3.52 -2.70 17.36
N ASN A 45 -3.88 -2.36 16.12
CA ASN A 45 -4.59 -3.25 15.22
C ASN A 45 -4.00 -3.21 13.81
N VAL A 46 -4.08 -4.33 13.11
CA VAL A 46 -3.73 -4.46 11.69
C VAL A 46 -4.88 -5.20 11.02
N GLN A 47 -5.50 -4.57 10.03
CA GLN A 47 -6.62 -5.13 9.29
C GLN A 47 -6.29 -5.08 7.80
N PHE A 48 -6.22 -6.25 7.17
CA PHE A 48 -6.08 -6.30 5.72
C PHE A 48 -7.40 -5.94 5.03
N ILE A 49 -7.31 -5.20 3.93
CA ILE A 49 -8.48 -4.86 3.13
C ILE A 49 -8.71 -6.00 2.12
N PRO A 50 -9.84 -6.70 2.19
CA PRO A 50 -10.15 -7.77 1.25
C PRO A 50 -10.42 -7.20 -0.15
N ASN A 51 -9.96 -7.91 -1.17
CA ASN A 51 -10.33 -7.61 -2.56
C ASN A 51 -11.48 -8.52 -2.99
N TYR A 52 -12.71 -8.04 -2.88
CA TYR A 52 -13.92 -8.81 -3.23
C TYR A 52 -14.11 -9.03 -4.74
N LEU A 53 -13.34 -8.33 -5.58
CA LEU A 53 -13.46 -8.40 -7.04
C LEU A 53 -12.41 -9.32 -7.67
N ALA A 54 -11.32 -9.62 -6.96
CA ALA A 54 -10.26 -10.48 -7.46
C ALA A 54 -10.54 -11.97 -7.21
N THR A 55 -10.09 -12.82 -8.13
CA THR A 55 -10.18 -14.30 -8.02
C THR A 55 -9.34 -14.88 -6.90
N LYS A 56 -8.35 -14.13 -6.39
CA LYS A 56 -7.52 -14.48 -5.23
C LYS A 56 -7.57 -13.34 -4.22
N ASN A 57 -8.02 -13.62 -3.00
CA ASN A 57 -8.07 -12.65 -1.90
C ASN A 57 -6.69 -12.45 -1.28
N ILE A 58 -5.74 -11.95 -2.07
CA ILE A 58 -4.40 -11.64 -1.59
C ILE A 58 -4.40 -10.21 -1.05
N PRO A 59 -4.02 -10.00 0.22
CA PRO A 59 -4.05 -8.68 0.81
C PRO A 59 -2.91 -7.81 0.28
N VAL A 60 -3.22 -6.90 -0.63
CA VAL A 60 -2.26 -5.91 -1.18
C VAL A 60 -2.24 -4.62 -0.35
N SER A 61 -3.26 -4.42 0.49
CA SER A 61 -3.39 -3.24 1.34
C SER A 61 -3.89 -3.56 2.74
N ALA A 62 -3.54 -2.69 3.70
CA ALA A 62 -3.92 -2.83 5.09
C ALA A 62 -4.21 -1.49 5.76
N LEU A 63 -5.13 -1.50 6.72
CA LEU A 63 -5.34 -0.44 7.70
C LEU A 63 -4.63 -0.81 8.98
N MET A 64 -3.81 0.09 9.48
CA MET A 64 -3.01 -0.13 10.67
C MET A 64 -3.26 0.97 11.69
N GLU A 65 -3.80 0.59 12.83
CA GLU A 65 -4.15 1.48 13.91
C GLU A 65 -2.97 1.65 14.88
N MET A 66 -2.49 2.88 15.00
CA MET A 66 -1.45 3.27 15.95
C MET A 66 -2.06 3.69 17.29
N GLU A 67 -1.23 3.76 18.33
CA GLU A 67 -1.66 4.23 19.63
C GLU A 67 -2.14 5.69 19.59
N ASN A 68 -1.40 6.54 18.89
CA ASN A 68 -1.59 7.99 18.82
C ASN A 68 -1.50 8.52 17.37
N PRO A 69 -2.23 9.60 17.01
CA PRO A 69 -2.19 10.18 15.66
C PRO A 69 -0.81 10.73 15.28
N ARG A 70 0.00 11.16 16.28
CA ARG A 70 1.38 11.60 16.04
C ARG A 70 2.26 10.47 15.48
N GLN A 71 2.08 9.23 15.97
CA GLN A 71 2.81 8.06 15.45
C GLN A 71 2.37 7.73 14.03
N ALA A 72 1.06 7.80 13.76
CA ALA A 72 0.52 7.59 12.41
C ALA A 72 1.11 8.59 11.40
N ASN A 73 1.14 9.88 11.74
CA ASN A 73 1.72 10.91 10.89
C ASN A 73 3.23 10.75 10.71
N ALA A 74 3.95 10.35 11.76
CA ALA A 74 5.38 10.07 11.66
C ALA A 74 5.66 8.94 10.67
N ILE A 75 4.87 7.86 10.70
CA ILE A 75 5.00 6.74 9.75
C ILE A 75 4.74 7.21 8.31
N VAL A 76 3.66 7.95 8.08
CA VAL A 76 3.34 8.49 6.75
C VAL A 76 4.48 9.40 6.25
N SER A 77 5.04 10.24 7.12
CA SER A 77 6.18 11.08 6.79
C SER A 77 7.43 10.24 6.48
N GLU A 78 7.84 9.33 7.35
CA GLU A 78 9.07 8.54 7.14
C GLU A 78 9.01 7.69 5.86
N ILE A 79 7.90 6.98 5.65
CA ILE A 79 7.73 6.09 4.49
C ILE A 79 7.57 6.89 3.18
N SER A 80 7.04 8.11 3.22
CA SER A 80 6.97 8.97 2.02
C SER A 80 8.33 9.53 1.61
N HIS A 81 9.24 9.77 2.57
CA HIS A 81 10.58 10.31 2.29
C HIS A 81 11.61 9.21 2.03
N ARG A 82 11.42 8.00 2.56
CA ARG A 82 12.39 6.90 2.47
C ARG A 82 11.70 5.59 2.08
N PRO A 83 12.23 4.85 1.09
CA PRO A 83 11.72 3.53 0.74
C PRO A 83 11.72 2.61 1.96
N PHE A 84 10.55 2.10 2.33
CA PHE A 84 10.40 1.18 3.45
C PHE A 84 10.03 -0.20 2.92
N MET A 85 10.94 -1.17 3.03
CA MET A 85 10.78 -2.50 2.48
C MET A 85 10.38 -3.50 3.56
N VAL A 86 9.45 -4.40 3.24
CA VAL A 86 8.97 -5.45 4.14
C VAL A 86 9.02 -6.79 3.41
N GLY A 87 9.65 -7.81 4.03
CA GLY A 87 9.70 -9.17 3.46
C GLY A 87 10.96 -9.52 2.65
N GLY A 88 11.95 -8.63 2.56
CA GLY A 88 13.26 -8.93 1.94
C GLY A 88 13.29 -8.80 0.42
N MET A 89 12.15 -8.80 -0.27
CA MET A 89 12.08 -8.31 -1.65
C MET A 89 12.16 -6.77 -1.67
N PRO A 90 12.84 -6.16 -2.66
CA PRO A 90 12.98 -4.71 -2.77
C PRO A 90 11.67 -4.08 -3.29
N TRP A 91 10.59 -4.27 -2.54
CA TRP A 91 9.25 -3.78 -2.83
C TRP A 91 8.89 -2.70 -1.80
N PRO A 92 9.10 -1.41 -2.12
CA PRO A 92 8.84 -0.33 -1.16
C PRO A 92 7.34 -0.20 -0.90
N LEU A 93 6.99 -0.28 0.38
CA LEU A 93 5.66 -0.01 0.87
C LEU A 93 5.33 1.48 0.74
N ARG A 94 4.06 1.79 0.49
CA ARG A 94 3.54 3.16 0.56
C ARG A 94 2.64 3.31 1.78
N ALA A 95 2.79 4.43 2.49
CA ALA A 95 1.92 4.79 3.60
C ALA A 95 1.17 6.08 3.30
N ARG A 96 -0.11 6.12 3.63
CA ARG A 96 -0.99 7.28 3.49
C ARG A 96 -1.89 7.39 4.71
N GLU A 97 -2.43 8.58 4.94
CA GLU A 97 -3.48 8.76 5.94
C GLU A 97 -4.73 7.94 5.57
N ALA A 98 -5.32 7.24 6.54
CA ALA A 98 -6.54 6.49 6.30
C ALA A 98 -7.72 7.44 6.05
N LYS A 99 -8.62 7.03 5.14
CA LYS A 99 -9.86 7.75 4.85
C LYS A 99 -11.06 7.03 5.48
N LEU A 100 -12.10 7.79 5.80
CA LEU A 100 -13.32 7.27 6.42
C LEU A 100 -13.97 6.18 5.54
N GLU A 101 -13.86 6.31 4.21
CA GLU A 101 -14.43 5.40 3.21
C GLU A 101 -13.75 4.04 3.17
N MET A 102 -12.55 3.89 3.76
CA MET A 102 -11.78 2.64 3.71
C MET A 102 -12.22 1.62 4.77
N PHE A 103 -13.02 2.04 5.76
CA PHE A 103 -13.44 1.20 6.87
C PHE A 103 -14.81 0.57 6.59
N GLU A 104 -14.89 -0.75 6.74
CA GLU A 104 -16.13 -1.50 6.64
C GLU A 104 -17.05 -1.24 7.85
N ASP A 105 -16.47 -1.07 9.04
CA ASP A 105 -17.17 -0.82 10.31
C ASP A 105 -17.57 0.65 10.51
N ARG A 106 -17.64 1.45 9.42
CA ARG A 106 -17.94 2.88 9.49
C ARG A 106 -19.39 3.13 9.99
N PRO A 107 -19.57 3.86 11.11
CA PRO A 107 -20.90 4.24 11.56
C PRO A 107 -21.54 5.27 10.63
N ALA A 108 -22.88 5.27 10.59
CA ALA A 108 -23.65 6.21 9.79
C ALA A 108 -23.34 7.65 10.20
N LYS A 109 -23.06 8.52 9.22
CA LYS A 109 -22.79 9.94 9.49
C LYS A 109 -24.04 10.58 10.11
N PRO A 110 -23.95 11.16 11.32
CA PRO A 110 -25.08 11.82 11.95
C PRO A 110 -25.68 12.91 11.05
N GLY A 111 -27.01 12.97 10.98
CA GLY A 111 -27.73 13.98 10.19
C GLY A 111 -27.71 13.78 8.67
N ARG A 112 -27.04 12.76 8.13
CA ARG A 112 -27.08 12.46 6.69
C ARG A 112 -28.34 11.64 6.36
N LYS A 113 -29.23 12.21 5.55
CA LYS A 113 -30.30 11.46 4.87
C LYS A 113 -29.82 11.09 3.47
N ILE A 114 -29.86 9.80 3.14
CA ILE A 114 -29.57 9.31 1.79
C ILE A 114 -30.89 8.81 1.21
N GLU A 115 -31.29 9.39 0.09
CA GLU A 115 -32.48 8.99 -0.65
C GLU A 115 -32.03 8.43 -1.99
N PHE A 116 -32.65 7.33 -2.40
CA PHE A 116 -32.35 6.66 -3.66
C PHE A 116 -33.61 6.65 -4.51
N ARG A 117 -33.47 7.02 -5.79
CA ARG A 117 -34.53 6.92 -6.80
C ARG A 117 -33.93 6.30 -8.06
N TRP A 118 -34.63 5.34 -8.64
CA TRP A 118 -34.29 4.83 -9.97
C TRP A 118 -34.77 5.84 -11.01
N VAL A 119 -33.89 6.19 -11.95
CA VAL A 119 -34.21 7.14 -13.03
C VAL A 119 -34.80 6.35 -14.20
N GLU A 120 -36.06 6.61 -14.52
CA GLU A 120 -36.76 5.99 -15.65
C GLU A 120 -36.42 6.70 -16.96
N THR A 121 -36.61 6.04 -18.11
CA THR A 121 -36.32 6.62 -19.44
C THR A 121 -37.10 7.91 -19.74
N LYS A 122 -38.25 8.11 -19.09
CA LYS A 122 -39.08 9.31 -19.26
C LYS A 122 -38.73 10.45 -18.31
N ASP A 123 -37.83 10.21 -17.36
CA ASP A 123 -37.39 11.21 -16.38
C ASP A 123 -36.52 12.27 -17.08
N PRO A 124 -36.71 13.57 -16.80
CA PRO A 124 -35.89 14.64 -17.39
C PRO A 124 -34.38 14.46 -17.13
N ASP A 125 -33.99 13.79 -16.04
CA ASP A 125 -32.60 13.56 -15.68
C ASP A 125 -31.99 12.30 -16.33
N PHE A 126 -32.78 11.53 -17.10
CA PHE A 126 -32.34 10.26 -17.69
C PHE A 126 -31.11 10.40 -18.57
N GLU A 127 -31.09 11.39 -19.46
CA GLU A 127 -29.96 11.62 -20.36
C GLU A 127 -28.67 11.96 -19.61
N VAL A 128 -28.79 12.72 -18.52
CA VAL A 128 -27.67 13.08 -17.66
C VAL A 128 -27.15 11.83 -16.93
N ALA A 129 -28.05 11.04 -16.34
CA ALA A 129 -27.69 9.79 -15.67
C ALA A 129 -27.04 8.79 -16.64
N ASN A 130 -27.54 8.69 -17.88
CA ASN A 130 -26.99 7.81 -18.90
C ASN A 130 -25.57 8.25 -19.32
N LYS A 131 -25.33 9.55 -19.47
CA LYS A 131 -23.97 10.08 -19.73
C LYS A 131 -23.00 9.74 -18.61
N PHE A 132 -23.40 9.93 -17.35
CA PHE A 132 -22.56 9.52 -16.21
C PHE A 132 -22.28 8.01 -16.19
N LYS A 133 -23.28 7.19 -16.55
CA LYS A 133 -23.11 5.74 -16.68
C LYS A 133 -22.07 5.37 -17.74
N GLN A 134 -22.10 6.01 -18.90
CA GLN A 134 -21.10 5.74 -19.95
C GLN A 134 -19.72 6.23 -19.52
N LEU A 135 -19.62 7.45 -18.97
CA LEU A 135 -18.35 7.98 -18.46
C LEU A 135 -17.72 7.08 -17.39
N ALA A 136 -18.54 6.51 -16.49
CA ALA A 136 -18.05 5.58 -15.48
C ALA A 136 -17.50 4.28 -16.09
N LYS A 137 -18.08 3.79 -17.19
CA LYS A 137 -17.57 2.63 -17.92
C LYS A 137 -16.26 2.94 -18.64
N ASP A 138 -16.21 4.08 -19.33
CA ASP A 138 -15.00 4.52 -20.03
C ASP A 138 -13.85 4.68 -19.04
N HIS A 139 -14.10 5.33 -17.90
CA HIS A 139 -13.11 5.46 -16.84
C HIS A 139 -12.66 4.11 -16.27
N ALA A 140 -13.58 3.15 -16.11
CA ALA A 140 -13.23 1.81 -15.63
C ALA A 140 -12.31 1.08 -16.63
N LEU A 141 -12.53 1.24 -17.94
CA LEU A 141 -11.66 0.70 -18.98
C LEU A 141 -10.29 1.37 -18.96
N ASP A 142 -10.24 2.71 -18.85
CA ASP A 142 -8.99 3.46 -18.78
C ASP A 142 -8.14 3.04 -17.57
N VAL A 143 -8.79 2.82 -16.42
CA VAL A 143 -8.13 2.34 -15.20
C VAL A 143 -7.57 0.93 -15.39
N ASP A 144 -8.33 0.03 -16.03
CA ASP A 144 -7.87 -1.34 -16.31
C ASP A 144 -6.65 -1.35 -17.24
N ILE A 145 -6.70 -0.57 -18.33
CA ILE A 145 -5.58 -0.42 -19.26
C ILE A 145 -4.35 0.14 -18.54
N ALA A 146 -4.50 1.19 -17.75
CA ALA A 146 -3.40 1.80 -17.01
C ALA A 146 -2.80 0.84 -15.98
N LEU A 147 -3.64 0.05 -15.29
CA LEU A 147 -3.19 -0.94 -14.33
C LEU A 147 -2.41 -2.07 -15.02
N ASN A 148 -2.90 -2.58 -16.13
CA ASN A 148 -2.21 -3.63 -16.90
C ASN A 148 -0.84 -3.15 -17.37
N GLN A 149 -0.74 -1.91 -17.88
CA GLN A 149 0.54 -1.31 -18.25
C GLN A 149 1.50 -1.20 -17.05
N GLN A 150 1.01 -0.79 -15.88
CA GLN A 150 1.82 -0.71 -14.66
C GLN A 150 2.35 -2.08 -14.24
N LEU A 151 1.52 -3.13 -14.32
CA LEU A 151 1.94 -4.49 -13.98
C LEU A 151 3.04 -5.00 -14.92
N GLU A 152 2.92 -4.76 -16.23
CA GLU A 152 3.97 -5.12 -17.19
C GLU A 152 5.29 -4.39 -16.93
N ASP A 153 5.21 -3.10 -16.56
CA ASP A 153 6.39 -2.30 -16.26
C ASP A 153 7.05 -2.74 -14.94
N GLU A 154 6.25 -3.13 -13.93
CA GLU A 154 6.72 -3.72 -12.68
C GLU A 154 7.39 -5.09 -12.92
N GLU A 155 6.86 -5.94 -13.81
CA GLU A 155 7.47 -7.22 -14.18
C GLU A 155 8.83 -7.02 -14.86
N LYS A 156 8.90 -6.14 -15.88
CA LYS A 156 10.17 -5.78 -16.55
C LYS A 156 11.18 -5.19 -15.58
N LEU A 157 10.72 -4.40 -14.60
CA LEU A 157 11.60 -3.84 -13.57
C LEU A 157 12.15 -4.94 -12.66
N ALA A 158 11.31 -5.88 -12.23
CA ALA A 158 11.72 -7.01 -11.39
C ALA A 158 12.80 -7.87 -12.09
N GLU A 159 12.63 -8.17 -13.38
CA GLU A 159 13.63 -8.89 -14.18
C GLU A 159 14.97 -8.15 -14.22
N ARG A 160 14.94 -6.84 -14.51
CA ARG A 160 16.16 -6.01 -14.54
C ARG A 160 16.86 -5.99 -13.19
N GLN A 161 16.11 -5.87 -12.10
CA GLN A 161 16.65 -5.90 -10.74
C GLN A 161 17.29 -7.25 -10.41
N GLN A 162 16.68 -8.37 -10.83
CA GLN A 162 17.23 -9.70 -10.62
C GLN A 162 18.56 -9.90 -11.37
N VAL A 163 18.62 -9.46 -12.64
CA VAL A 163 19.86 -9.51 -13.43
C VAL A 163 20.95 -8.65 -12.78
N ALA A 164 20.61 -7.42 -12.38
CA ALA A 164 21.55 -6.52 -11.71
C ALA A 164 22.07 -7.11 -10.39
N LEU A 165 21.20 -7.72 -9.59
CA LEU A 165 21.57 -8.39 -8.33
C LEU A 165 22.58 -9.51 -8.58
N LYS A 166 22.34 -10.37 -9.58
CA LYS A 166 23.24 -11.47 -9.94
C LYS A 166 24.62 -10.94 -10.35
N VAL A 167 24.66 -9.95 -11.25
CA VAL A 167 25.92 -9.33 -11.70
C VAL A 167 26.67 -8.67 -10.54
N ASN A 168 25.96 -7.98 -9.65
CA ASN A 168 26.58 -7.36 -8.49
C ASN A 168 27.13 -8.39 -7.50
N HIS A 169 26.43 -9.51 -7.31
CA HIS A 169 26.91 -10.61 -6.48
C HIS A 169 28.16 -11.25 -7.06
N GLU A 170 28.19 -11.55 -8.37
CA GLU A 170 29.38 -12.08 -9.06
C GLU A 170 30.59 -11.15 -8.92
N LYS A 171 30.39 -9.84 -9.06
CA LYS A 171 31.44 -8.84 -8.83
C LYS A 171 31.93 -8.85 -7.38
N TYR A 172 31.01 -8.94 -6.42
CA TYR A 172 31.35 -9.00 -5.00
C TYR A 172 32.19 -10.23 -4.67
N GLU A 173 31.81 -11.41 -5.16
CA GLU A 173 32.56 -12.66 -4.95
C GLU A 173 33.96 -12.59 -5.57
N MET A 174 34.10 -11.99 -6.76
CA MET A 174 35.41 -11.80 -7.39
C MET A 174 36.33 -10.91 -6.54
N ILE A 175 35.81 -9.78 -6.02
CA ILE A 175 36.57 -8.88 -5.15
C ILE A 175 36.94 -9.59 -3.85
N TYR A 176 35.98 -10.30 -3.26
CA TYR A 176 36.19 -11.05 -2.02
C TYR A 176 37.28 -12.12 -2.20
N GLY A 177 37.24 -12.89 -3.30
CA GLY A 177 38.27 -13.86 -3.65
C GLY A 177 39.67 -13.26 -3.74
N VAL A 178 39.83 -12.13 -4.45
CA VAL A 178 41.13 -11.42 -4.56
C VAL A 178 41.66 -10.95 -3.20
N ILE A 179 40.77 -10.55 -2.29
CA ILE A 179 41.15 -10.14 -0.92
C ILE A 179 41.56 -11.37 -0.09
N THR A 180 40.79 -12.46 -0.14
CA THR A 180 41.06 -13.68 0.62
C THR A 180 42.29 -14.43 0.16
N ASP A 181 42.57 -14.42 -1.14
CA ASP A 181 43.75 -15.05 -1.74
C ASP A 181 45.05 -14.27 -1.43
N GLY A 182 44.94 -13.11 -0.77
CA GLY A 182 46.10 -12.30 -0.36
C GLY A 182 46.77 -11.56 -1.53
N THR A 183 46.25 -11.69 -2.75
CA THR A 183 46.75 -11.04 -3.96
C THR A 183 46.70 -9.51 -3.85
N ALA A 184 45.72 -8.97 -3.13
CA ALA A 184 45.67 -7.54 -2.82
C ALA A 184 46.78 -7.08 -1.84
N LEU A 185 47.21 -7.95 -0.92
CA LEU A 185 48.26 -7.65 0.07
C LEU A 185 49.66 -7.76 -0.53
N SER A 186 49.90 -8.74 -1.41
CA SER A 186 51.21 -8.95 -2.05
C SER A 186 51.65 -7.75 -2.91
N HIS A 187 50.71 -7.08 -3.58
CA HIS A 187 50.98 -5.87 -4.37
C HIS A 187 51.19 -4.59 -3.54
N SER A 188 50.78 -4.57 -2.26
CA SER A 188 50.98 -3.41 -1.37
C SER A 188 52.34 -3.41 -0.66
N SER A 189 53.08 -4.52 -0.69
CA SER A 189 54.42 -4.66 -0.08
C SER A 189 55.59 -4.26 -0.99
N CYS A 190 55.32 -3.88 -2.24
CA CYS A 190 56.34 -3.30 -3.13
C CYS A 190 56.36 -1.76 -3.01
N ARG A 191 56.85 -1.25 -1.87
CA ARG A 191 57.38 0.11 -1.74
C ARG A 191 58.46 0.16 -0.67
#